data_AF-A0A3A5W1M4-F1
#
_entry.id   AF-A0A3A5W1M4-F1
#
_cell.length_a   1.000
_cell.length_b   1.000
_cell.length_c   1.000
_cell.angle_alpha   90.00
_cell.angle_beta   90.00
_cell.angle_gamma   90.00
#
_symmetry.space_group_name_H-M   'P 1'
#
loop_
_entity.id
_entity.type
_entity.pdbx_description
1 polymer ?
#
loop_
_entity_poly.entity_id
_entity_poly.type
_entity_poly.pdbx_seq_one_letter_code
_entity_poly.pdbx_strand_id
1 'polypeptide(L)'
;MDTSTQLGDLYKARFDELKMVAARHDLPKTGPVEALRARLIRHLILSDWDLSTAGLRAIPNADLGEILGVFGIKKSGSIKARRQRLYLHLNHDPKSLSTDTLDEMTRDELHAMCKELELPLSGNKQSLLARVAGVLASQENAWGKVKKSLRRPKSSTTIPRASPPVPSPERAEVESSVSTFVDEHQDGWTFEEETTMREEFATQGHDVASAEFSSTIDEALRRDSTESQPSAPPMIQHTEAPEIHSLEVETALMELNERMPEVRAFARDFLMVSSTTNVDDMNAFIHSLRNQGFATDFPPVHQAVANTIMELDFQMKNETTAATALPQSWSEREALRRFEEGRSSLRDRLENILALHQGDVVKARMAFEQEARELGLDLRVPSVSGRLHALFDLHIEIMETQALHDPIVQRRQRMMRILHRGAVHMNERERMTIERLERNIASFEELVQTVLETSEEGFDEAQQALVIRFLESKGYEVNTSNLRPRILACSGILGAELGYLSPSEIPRIAPGVLVSETEVDAIVTELKTLAASFKSTEDPVQAEEAEVAESVADASDNIARARKKIDRIDDLLNRLNG
;
A
#
# COMPACT_ATOMS: atom_id res chain seq x y z
N MET A 1 12.36 -38.35 -29.54
CA MET A 1 10.98 -38.42 -29.03
C MET A 1 10.62 -37.04 -28.58
N ASP A 2 9.43 -36.55 -28.89
CA ASP A 2 8.99 -35.22 -28.43
C ASP A 2 9.05 -35.17 -26.89
N THR A 3 9.76 -34.20 -26.34
CA THR A 3 9.91 -34.04 -24.88
C THR A 3 8.55 -33.85 -24.19
N SER A 4 7.55 -33.30 -24.91
CA SER A 4 6.17 -33.20 -24.44
C SER A 4 5.43 -34.54 -24.35
N THR A 5 5.74 -35.53 -25.20
CA THR A 5 5.12 -36.86 -25.10
C THR A 5 5.74 -37.65 -23.97
N GLN A 6 7.06 -37.55 -23.80
CA GLN A 6 7.79 -38.12 -22.67
C GLN A 6 7.32 -37.57 -21.31
N LEU A 7 7.03 -36.25 -21.22
CA LEU A 7 6.42 -35.64 -20.03
C LEU A 7 5.07 -36.29 -19.69
N GLY A 8 4.22 -36.47 -20.70
CA GLY A 8 2.91 -37.10 -20.55
C GLY A 8 2.99 -38.55 -20.08
N ASP A 9 3.98 -39.30 -20.57
CA ASP A 9 4.21 -40.69 -20.19
C ASP A 9 4.71 -40.81 -18.74
N LEU A 10 5.60 -39.91 -18.29
CA LEU A 10 6.08 -39.87 -16.91
C LEU A 10 4.98 -39.58 -15.88
N TYR A 11 3.98 -38.77 -16.23
CA TYR A 11 2.83 -38.51 -15.36
C TYR A 11 1.81 -39.65 -15.32
N LYS A 12 1.72 -40.47 -16.38
CA LYS A 12 0.82 -41.64 -16.46
C LYS A 12 1.45 -42.91 -15.89
N ALA A 13 2.77 -43.02 -15.92
CA ALA A 13 3.51 -44.20 -15.50
C ALA A 13 3.22 -44.59 -14.04
N ARG A 14 3.12 -45.90 -13.82
CA ARG A 14 3.00 -46.51 -12.48
C ARG A 14 4.33 -46.42 -11.74
N PHE A 15 4.30 -46.55 -10.41
CA PHE A 15 5.50 -46.39 -9.59
C PHE A 15 6.62 -47.39 -9.96
N ASP A 16 6.26 -48.63 -10.28
CA ASP A 16 7.24 -49.65 -10.68
C ASP A 16 7.89 -49.34 -12.04
N GLU A 17 7.10 -48.81 -12.98
CA GLU A 17 7.61 -48.35 -14.28
C GLU A 17 8.56 -47.17 -14.11
N LEU A 18 8.23 -46.20 -13.25
CA LEU A 18 9.12 -45.08 -12.92
C LEU A 18 10.44 -45.56 -12.30
N LYS A 19 10.42 -46.58 -11.44
CA LYS A 19 11.65 -47.19 -10.89
C LYS A 19 12.49 -47.89 -11.96
N MET A 20 11.85 -48.52 -12.94
CA MET A 20 12.55 -49.13 -14.09
C MET A 20 13.15 -48.07 -15.01
N VAL A 21 12.48 -46.94 -15.20
CA VAL A 21 13.02 -45.80 -15.96
C VAL A 21 14.18 -45.17 -15.19
N ALA A 22 14.05 -44.94 -13.89
CA ALA A 22 15.13 -44.44 -13.05
C ALA A 22 16.34 -45.38 -13.05
N ALA A 23 16.13 -46.71 -13.02
CA ALA A 23 17.20 -47.70 -13.14
C ALA A 23 17.97 -47.60 -14.46
N ARG A 24 17.27 -47.33 -15.57
CA ARG A 24 17.87 -47.19 -16.90
C ARG A 24 18.71 -45.92 -17.04
N HIS A 25 18.42 -44.89 -16.25
CA HIS A 25 19.12 -43.61 -16.25
C HIS A 25 20.05 -43.43 -15.04
N ASP A 26 20.37 -44.52 -14.31
CA ASP A 26 21.24 -44.52 -13.13
C ASP A 26 20.84 -43.51 -12.02
N LEU A 27 19.53 -43.28 -11.87
CA LEU A 27 18.99 -42.38 -10.86
C LEU A 27 18.59 -43.13 -9.59
N PRO A 28 18.75 -42.51 -8.40
CA PRO A 28 18.35 -43.13 -7.14
C PRO A 28 16.84 -43.38 -7.11
N LYS A 29 16.45 -44.57 -6.64
CA LYS A 29 15.04 -45.03 -6.56
C LYS A 29 14.36 -44.64 -5.25
N THR A 30 14.99 -43.77 -4.46
CA THR A 30 14.56 -43.38 -3.11
C THR A 30 13.50 -42.28 -3.15
N GLY A 31 12.52 -42.39 -2.23
CA GLY A 31 11.49 -41.38 -2.00
C GLY A 31 10.08 -41.75 -2.52
N PRO A 32 9.09 -40.87 -2.29
CA PRO A 32 7.72 -41.04 -2.77
C PRO A 32 7.63 -40.93 -4.30
N VAL A 33 6.49 -41.35 -4.85
CA VAL A 33 6.22 -41.36 -6.30
C VAL A 33 6.49 -40.00 -6.96
N GLU A 34 6.06 -38.90 -6.34
CA GLU A 34 6.22 -37.56 -6.93
C GLU A 34 7.67 -37.05 -6.87
N ALA A 35 8.45 -37.41 -5.84
CA ALA A 35 9.87 -37.08 -5.78
C ALA A 35 10.67 -37.81 -6.87
N LEU A 36 10.33 -39.08 -7.12
CA LEU A 36 10.93 -39.85 -8.21
C LEU A 36 10.54 -39.27 -9.58
N ARG A 37 9.28 -38.82 -9.77
CA ARG A 37 8.87 -38.11 -10.98
C ARG A 37 9.60 -36.79 -11.17
N ALA A 38 9.69 -35.96 -10.12
CA ALA A 38 10.41 -34.68 -10.19
C ALA A 38 11.88 -34.89 -10.60
N ARG A 39 12.54 -35.92 -10.06
CA ARG A 39 13.91 -36.30 -10.43
C ARG A 39 14.04 -36.73 -11.88
N LEU A 40 13.11 -37.52 -12.38
CA LEU A 40 13.06 -37.95 -13.78
C LEU A 40 12.78 -36.78 -14.73
N ILE A 41 11.84 -35.89 -14.38
CA ILE A 41 11.54 -34.68 -15.15
C ILE A 41 12.76 -33.77 -15.21
N ARG A 42 13.46 -33.56 -14.08
CA ARG A 42 14.72 -32.81 -14.03
C ARG A 42 15.77 -33.38 -14.99
N HIS A 43 15.97 -34.70 -14.99
CA HIS A 43 17.04 -35.33 -15.77
C HIS A 43 16.68 -35.53 -17.26
N LEU A 44 15.42 -35.81 -17.59
CA LEU A 44 15.00 -36.21 -18.94
C LEU A 44 14.36 -35.09 -19.76
N ILE A 45 13.83 -34.05 -19.10
CA ILE A 45 13.04 -33.01 -19.76
C ILE A 45 13.69 -31.64 -19.57
N LEU A 46 14.18 -31.36 -18.36
CA LEU A 46 14.86 -30.12 -18.02
C LEU A 46 16.37 -30.33 -17.86
N SER A 47 16.97 -31.13 -18.75
CA SER A 47 18.42 -31.39 -18.76
C SER A 47 19.25 -30.12 -18.93
N ASP A 48 18.69 -29.14 -19.63
CA ASP A 48 19.38 -27.92 -20.03
C ASP A 48 19.37 -26.85 -18.92
N TRP A 49 18.60 -27.08 -17.84
CA TRP A 49 18.41 -26.13 -16.74
C TRP A 49 19.21 -26.54 -15.51
N ASP A 50 20.03 -25.62 -14.99
CA ASP A 50 20.65 -25.81 -13.68
C ASP A 50 19.62 -25.55 -12.56
N LEU A 51 19.01 -26.63 -12.08
CA LEU A 51 18.09 -26.62 -10.92
C LEU A 51 18.82 -26.81 -9.58
N SER A 52 20.13 -26.52 -9.50
CA SER A 52 20.86 -26.40 -8.24
C SER A 52 20.40 -25.17 -7.45
N THR A 53 20.74 -25.09 -6.15
CA THR A 53 20.33 -23.95 -5.33
C THR A 53 20.94 -22.62 -5.79
N ALA A 54 22.15 -22.67 -6.37
CA ALA A 54 22.77 -21.53 -7.02
C ALA A 54 22.11 -21.22 -8.38
N GLY A 55 21.86 -22.25 -9.20
CA GLY A 55 21.22 -22.12 -10.51
C GLY A 55 19.81 -21.52 -10.44
N LEU A 56 19.02 -21.88 -9.42
CA LEU A 56 17.68 -21.33 -9.18
C LEU A 56 17.66 -19.79 -9.02
N ARG A 57 18.77 -19.18 -8.60
CA ARG A 57 18.90 -17.72 -8.46
C ARG A 57 19.15 -17.03 -9.80
N ALA A 58 19.75 -17.72 -10.76
CA ALA A 58 20.08 -17.20 -12.09
C ALA A 58 18.91 -17.32 -13.09
N ILE A 59 17.91 -18.17 -12.79
CA ILE A 59 16.75 -18.36 -13.67
C ILE A 59 15.87 -17.09 -13.67
N PRO A 60 15.53 -16.53 -14.84
CA PRO A 60 14.68 -15.35 -14.96
C PRO A 60 13.22 -15.67 -14.64
N ASN A 61 12.45 -14.62 -14.34
CA ASN A 61 11.10 -14.75 -13.79
C ASN A 61 10.08 -15.41 -14.75
N ALA A 62 10.24 -15.20 -16.06
CA ALA A 62 9.37 -15.79 -17.09
C ALA A 62 9.52 -17.32 -17.09
N ASP A 63 10.75 -17.79 -17.23
CA ASP A 63 11.09 -19.21 -17.32
C ASP A 63 10.75 -19.97 -16.04
N LEU A 64 10.88 -19.33 -14.89
CA LEU A 64 10.56 -19.95 -13.61
C LEU A 64 9.06 -20.32 -13.51
N GLY A 65 8.17 -19.53 -14.11
CA GLY A 65 6.75 -19.85 -14.20
C GLY A 65 6.45 -21.03 -15.15
N GLU A 66 7.24 -21.17 -16.22
CA GLU A 66 7.12 -22.27 -17.17
C GLU A 66 7.63 -23.59 -16.56
N ILE A 67 8.79 -23.56 -15.91
CA ILE A 67 9.39 -24.69 -15.19
C ILE A 67 8.43 -25.22 -14.10
N LEU A 68 7.84 -24.33 -13.29
CA LEU A 68 6.80 -24.71 -12.31
C LEU A 68 5.58 -25.37 -12.98
N GLY A 69 5.27 -24.97 -14.22
CA GLY A 69 4.24 -25.57 -15.05
C GLY A 69 4.54 -27.00 -15.46
N VAL A 70 5.78 -27.28 -15.86
CA VAL A 70 6.25 -28.63 -16.23
C VAL A 70 6.12 -29.60 -15.05
N PHE A 71 6.46 -29.14 -13.84
CA PHE A 71 6.27 -29.89 -12.59
C PHE A 71 4.81 -29.96 -12.09
N GLY A 72 3.90 -29.22 -12.73
CA GLY A 72 2.48 -29.25 -12.39
C GLY A 72 2.11 -28.63 -11.06
N ILE A 73 2.94 -27.72 -10.56
CA ILE A 73 2.77 -26.99 -9.30
C ILE A 73 2.30 -25.54 -9.57
N LYS A 74 1.96 -24.79 -8.52
CA LYS A 74 1.38 -23.45 -8.66
C LYS A 74 2.38 -22.49 -9.33
N LYS A 75 1.96 -21.83 -10.43
CA LYS A 75 2.78 -20.88 -11.20
C LYS A 75 2.80 -19.45 -10.63
N SER A 76 1.78 -19.05 -9.87
CA SER A 76 1.62 -17.68 -9.38
C SER A 76 2.42 -17.39 -8.10
N GLY A 77 2.76 -16.12 -7.89
CA GLY A 77 3.48 -15.62 -6.71
C GLY A 77 4.68 -14.73 -7.08
N SER A 78 5.27 -14.09 -6.07
CA SER A 78 6.53 -13.35 -6.21
C SER A 78 7.66 -14.26 -6.70
N ILE A 79 8.71 -13.68 -7.29
CA ILE A 79 9.88 -14.44 -7.76
C ILE A 79 10.49 -15.29 -6.63
N LYS A 80 10.58 -14.71 -5.42
CA LYS A 80 11.03 -15.39 -4.20
C LYS A 80 10.11 -16.57 -3.82
N ALA A 81 8.80 -16.35 -3.78
CA ALA A 81 7.85 -17.41 -3.43
C ALA A 81 7.84 -18.56 -4.45
N ARG A 82 8.09 -18.25 -5.73
CA ARG A 82 8.21 -19.25 -6.78
C ARG A 82 9.52 -20.05 -6.68
N ARG A 83 10.65 -19.41 -6.39
CA ARG A 83 11.95 -20.07 -6.13
C ARG A 83 11.88 -21.01 -4.94
N GLN A 84 11.36 -20.52 -3.81
CA GLN A 84 11.16 -21.33 -2.60
C GLN A 84 10.30 -22.56 -2.88
N ARG A 85 9.21 -22.39 -3.64
CA ARG A 85 8.33 -23.51 -4.03
C ARG A 85 9.04 -24.55 -4.89
N LEU A 86 9.83 -24.10 -5.88
CA LEU A 86 10.58 -25.00 -6.76
C LEU A 86 11.65 -25.75 -5.96
N TYR A 87 12.38 -25.06 -5.09
CA TYR A 87 13.35 -25.67 -4.17
C TYR A 87 12.71 -26.74 -3.29
N LEU A 88 11.59 -26.43 -2.62
CA LEU A 88 10.86 -27.37 -1.76
C LEU A 88 10.38 -28.59 -2.55
N HIS A 89 9.87 -28.39 -3.77
CA HIS A 89 9.38 -29.49 -4.61
C HIS A 89 10.50 -30.45 -5.09
N LEU A 90 11.71 -29.92 -5.32
CA LEU A 90 12.84 -30.71 -5.81
C LEU A 90 13.56 -31.47 -4.69
N ASN A 91 13.67 -30.86 -3.51
CA ASN A 91 14.58 -31.34 -2.46
C ASN A 91 13.86 -31.94 -1.24
N HIS A 92 12.58 -31.64 -1.03
CA HIS A 92 11.84 -32.07 0.15
C HIS A 92 10.53 -32.80 -0.21
N ASP A 93 10.04 -33.63 0.72
CA ASP A 93 8.73 -34.26 0.63
C ASP A 93 7.76 -33.56 1.60
N PRO A 94 6.57 -33.10 1.15
CA PRO A 94 5.56 -32.49 2.01
C PRO A 94 5.08 -33.38 3.16
N LYS A 95 5.28 -34.70 3.10
CA LYS A 95 4.98 -35.59 4.23
C LYS A 95 6.10 -35.67 5.27
N SER A 96 7.34 -35.42 4.86
CA SER A 96 8.53 -35.50 5.72
C SER A 96 8.87 -34.17 6.39
N LEU A 97 8.58 -33.06 5.71
CA LEU A 97 8.89 -31.71 6.16
C LEU A 97 7.58 -30.99 6.47
N SER A 98 7.09 -31.19 7.70
CA SER A 98 5.93 -30.51 8.27
C SER A 98 6.34 -29.55 9.38
N THR A 99 5.42 -28.66 9.78
CA THR A 99 5.65 -27.73 10.91
C THR A 99 6.04 -28.44 12.20
N ASP A 100 5.54 -29.67 12.40
CA ASP A 100 5.77 -30.45 13.61
C ASP A 100 7.16 -31.10 13.63
N THR A 101 7.67 -31.51 12.46
CA THR A 101 9.02 -32.09 12.32
C THR A 101 10.15 -31.06 12.41
N LEU A 102 9.85 -29.76 12.31
CA LEU A 102 10.86 -28.69 12.35
C LEU A 102 11.49 -28.52 13.74
N ASP A 103 10.80 -28.91 14.81
CA ASP A 103 11.30 -28.75 16.19
C ASP A 103 12.43 -29.75 16.52
N GLU A 104 12.36 -30.93 15.90
CA GLU A 104 13.38 -31.98 16.01
C GLU A 104 14.69 -31.61 15.30
N MET A 105 14.65 -30.65 14.36
CA MET A 105 15.84 -30.25 13.59
C MET A 105 16.84 -29.45 14.43
N THR A 106 18.11 -29.61 14.12
CA THR A 106 19.18 -28.85 14.77
C THR A 106 19.22 -27.40 14.28
N ARG A 107 19.85 -26.52 15.04
CA ARG A 107 20.01 -25.11 14.65
C ARG A 107 20.74 -24.97 13.32
N ASP A 108 21.75 -25.81 13.08
CA ASP A 108 22.58 -25.72 11.88
C ASP A 108 21.84 -26.24 10.63
N GLU A 109 20.97 -27.24 10.78
CA GLU A 109 20.06 -27.67 9.71
C GLU A 109 19.01 -26.61 9.37
N LEU A 110 18.43 -25.96 10.39
CA LEU A 110 17.52 -24.82 10.19
C LEU A 110 18.23 -23.63 9.53
N HIS A 111 19.49 -23.38 9.89
CA HIS A 111 20.31 -22.34 9.28
C HIS A 111 20.62 -22.65 7.81
N ALA A 112 20.93 -23.91 7.48
CA ALA A 112 21.10 -24.35 6.09
C ALA A 112 19.81 -24.16 5.28
N MET A 113 18.65 -24.53 5.83
CA MET A 113 17.36 -24.28 5.16
C MET A 113 17.06 -22.80 4.96
N CYS A 114 17.35 -21.95 5.95
CA CYS A 114 17.20 -20.51 5.80
C CYS A 114 18.09 -19.95 4.67
N LYS A 115 19.32 -20.49 4.52
CA LYS A 115 20.24 -20.10 3.43
C LYS A 115 19.67 -20.43 2.06
N GLU A 116 19.08 -21.62 1.91
CA GLU A 116 18.54 -22.08 0.63
C GLU A 116 17.16 -21.46 0.30
N LEU A 117 16.37 -21.11 1.32
CA LEU A 117 15.08 -20.43 1.15
C LEU A 117 15.21 -18.89 1.05
N GLU A 118 16.43 -18.34 0.98
CA GLU A 118 16.70 -16.90 0.94
C GLU A 118 16.06 -16.14 2.13
N LEU A 119 16.15 -16.74 3.32
CA LEU A 119 15.66 -16.16 4.58
C LEU A 119 16.81 -15.56 5.39
N PRO A 120 16.52 -14.59 6.29
CA PRO A 120 17.53 -14.06 7.19
C PRO A 120 18.16 -15.17 8.04
N LEU A 121 19.50 -15.19 8.09
CA LEU A 121 20.31 -16.21 8.77
C LEU A 121 20.54 -15.91 10.26
N SER A 122 20.22 -14.70 10.72
CA SER A 122 20.46 -14.24 12.08
C SER A 122 19.36 -14.66 13.06
N GLY A 123 19.74 -15.05 14.28
CA GLY A 123 18.81 -15.36 15.37
C GLY A 123 19.10 -16.67 16.09
N ASN A 124 18.30 -16.94 17.13
CA ASN A 124 18.35 -18.20 17.87
C ASN A 124 17.63 -19.33 17.08
N LYS A 125 17.78 -20.60 17.51
CA LYS A 125 17.13 -21.77 16.88
C LYS A 125 15.64 -21.53 16.62
N GLN A 126 14.95 -20.94 17.60
CA GLN A 126 13.52 -20.66 17.54
C GLN A 126 13.15 -19.60 16.47
N SER A 127 13.99 -18.58 16.30
CA SER A 127 13.80 -17.57 15.25
C SER A 127 13.95 -18.18 13.85
N LEU A 128 14.92 -19.07 13.66
CA LEU A 128 15.11 -19.78 12.39
C LEU A 128 13.95 -20.74 12.13
N LEU A 129 13.52 -21.49 13.15
CA LEU A 129 12.37 -22.40 13.09
C LEU A 129 11.10 -21.66 12.67
N ALA A 130 10.76 -20.54 13.34
CA ALA A 130 9.56 -19.77 13.05
C ALA A 130 9.52 -19.25 11.60
N ARG A 131 10.67 -18.84 11.04
CA ARG A 131 10.76 -18.38 9.66
C ARG A 131 10.56 -19.51 8.65
N VAL A 132 11.21 -20.66 8.87
CA VAL A 132 11.03 -21.83 8.01
C VAL A 132 9.58 -22.33 8.08
N ALA A 133 9.00 -22.39 9.30
CA ALA A 133 7.60 -22.72 9.51
C ALA A 133 6.66 -21.76 8.77
N GLY A 134 6.96 -20.45 8.79
CA GLY A 134 6.21 -19.44 8.03
C GLY A 134 6.26 -19.68 6.52
N VAL A 135 7.42 -20.06 5.95
CA VAL A 135 7.52 -20.41 4.53
C VAL A 135 6.72 -21.68 4.22
N LEU A 136 6.81 -22.73 5.06
CA LEU A 136 6.04 -23.96 4.87
C LEU A 136 4.52 -23.71 4.93
N ALA A 137 4.06 -22.88 5.86
CA ALA A 137 2.66 -22.48 5.97
C ALA A 137 2.21 -21.67 4.75
N SER A 138 3.02 -20.70 4.29
CA SER A 138 2.70 -19.89 3.09
C SER A 138 2.63 -20.71 1.80
N GLN A 139 3.37 -21.81 1.75
CA GLN A 139 3.41 -22.73 0.61
C GLN A 139 2.56 -23.97 0.84
N GLU A 140 1.74 -24.02 1.90
CA GLU A 140 0.90 -25.17 2.17
C GLU A 140 0.00 -25.45 0.95
N ASN A 141 -0.03 -26.71 0.50
CA ASN A 141 -0.72 -27.16 -0.71
C ASN A 141 -0.22 -26.59 -2.06
N ALA A 142 0.84 -25.77 -2.07
CA ALA A 142 1.39 -25.14 -3.29
C ALA A 142 2.55 -25.93 -3.93
N TRP A 143 3.20 -26.82 -3.18
CA TRP A 143 4.28 -27.72 -3.63
C TRP A 143 3.93 -29.18 -3.33
N GLY A 144 4.52 -30.12 -4.07
CA GLY A 144 4.31 -31.57 -3.89
C GLY A 144 2.96 -32.12 -4.38
N LYS A 145 1.89 -31.32 -4.41
CA LYS A 145 0.59 -31.67 -5.03
C LYS A 145 0.57 -31.28 -6.51
N VAL A 146 0.73 -32.26 -7.39
CA VAL A 146 0.70 -32.08 -8.86
C VAL A 146 -0.74 -31.97 -9.37
N LYS A 147 -1.01 -31.02 -10.29
CA LYS A 147 -2.32 -30.86 -10.94
C LYS A 147 -2.81 -32.13 -11.63
N LYS A 148 -4.02 -32.59 -11.27
CA LYS A 148 -4.69 -33.77 -11.87
C LYS A 148 -4.89 -33.67 -13.39
N SER A 149 -4.91 -32.46 -13.95
CA SER A 149 -5.04 -32.20 -15.39
C SER A 149 -3.86 -32.72 -16.22
N LEU A 150 -2.66 -32.76 -15.65
CA LEU A 150 -1.46 -33.29 -16.33
C LEU A 150 -1.49 -34.82 -16.51
N ARG A 151 -2.42 -35.50 -15.83
CA ARG A 151 -2.66 -36.94 -15.98
C ARG A 151 -3.70 -37.25 -17.07
N ARG A 152 -4.35 -36.23 -17.64
CA ARG A 152 -5.34 -36.37 -18.73
C ARG A 152 -4.71 -36.00 -20.08
N PRO A 153 -5.09 -36.65 -21.19
CA PRO A 153 -4.54 -36.33 -22.51
C PRO A 153 -5.10 -35.00 -23.02
N LYS A 154 -4.29 -33.93 -23.02
CA LYS A 154 -4.53 -32.69 -23.79
C LYS A 154 -3.21 -32.14 -24.32
N SER A 155 -3.32 -31.37 -25.41
CA SER A 155 -2.29 -30.88 -26.33
C SER A 155 -1.10 -30.17 -25.68
N SER A 156 0.10 -30.55 -26.15
CA SER A 156 1.41 -29.89 -26.04
C SER A 156 1.65 -28.95 -24.85
N THR A 157 2.43 -29.40 -23.87
CA THR A 157 3.00 -28.49 -22.87
C THR A 157 4.22 -27.81 -23.50
N THR A 158 4.24 -26.48 -23.57
CA THR A 158 5.44 -25.71 -23.96
C THR A 158 6.53 -25.99 -22.93
N ILE A 159 7.65 -26.57 -23.39
CA ILE A 159 8.80 -26.88 -22.54
C ILE A 159 9.83 -25.76 -22.75
N PRO A 160 10.24 -25.05 -21.70
CA PRO A 160 11.24 -23.99 -21.82
C PRO A 160 12.60 -24.60 -22.17
N ARG A 161 13.25 -24.09 -23.22
CA ARG A 161 14.62 -24.47 -23.61
C ARG A 161 15.57 -23.39 -23.10
N ALA A 162 16.62 -23.79 -22.38
CA ALA A 162 17.63 -22.84 -21.93
C ALA A 162 18.38 -22.28 -23.14
N SER A 163 18.43 -20.95 -23.30
CA SER A 163 19.34 -20.30 -24.24
C SER A 163 20.77 -20.56 -23.76
N PRO A 164 21.69 -21.04 -24.61
CA PRO A 164 23.06 -21.27 -24.19
C PRO A 164 23.71 -19.93 -23.80
N PRO A 165 24.41 -19.85 -22.65
CA PRO A 165 25.31 -18.75 -22.39
C PRO A 165 26.55 -18.97 -23.28
N VAL A 166 26.56 -18.33 -24.45
CA VAL A 166 27.78 -18.24 -25.25
C VAL A 166 28.56 -17.03 -24.74
N PRO A 167 29.75 -17.18 -24.13
CA PRO A 167 30.73 -16.12 -24.16
C PRO A 167 31.28 -16.09 -25.59
N SER A 168 30.69 -15.28 -26.46
CA SER A 168 31.25 -15.01 -27.78
C SER A 168 32.63 -14.35 -27.55
N PRO A 169 33.71 -14.78 -28.21
CA PRO A 169 34.99 -14.06 -28.15
C PRO A 169 34.84 -12.58 -28.51
N GLU A 170 33.87 -12.25 -29.38
CA GLU A 170 33.45 -10.88 -29.72
C GLU A 170 32.98 -10.07 -28.50
N ARG A 171 32.33 -10.67 -27.49
CA ARG A 171 31.86 -9.94 -26.31
C ARG A 171 33.01 -9.48 -25.41
N ALA A 172 34.05 -10.32 -25.27
CA ALA A 172 35.20 -9.98 -24.43
C ALA A 172 36.05 -8.86 -25.07
N GLU A 173 36.18 -8.85 -26.40
CA GLU A 173 36.87 -7.78 -27.13
C GLU A 173 36.12 -6.45 -27.01
N VAL A 174 34.79 -6.48 -27.16
CA VAL A 174 33.91 -5.30 -26.98
C VAL A 174 33.95 -4.80 -25.53
N GLU A 175 33.83 -5.68 -24.54
CA GLU A 175 33.90 -5.31 -23.12
C GLU A 175 35.27 -4.67 -22.78
N SER A 176 36.38 -5.19 -23.30
CA SER A 176 37.72 -4.60 -23.06
C SER A 176 37.95 -3.26 -23.75
N SER A 177 37.32 -3.05 -24.92
CA SER A 177 37.45 -1.80 -25.68
C SER A 177 36.57 -0.72 -25.07
N VAL A 178 35.36 -1.08 -24.62
CA VAL A 178 34.47 -0.21 -23.84
C VAL A 178 35.10 0.17 -22.51
N SER A 179 35.74 -0.77 -21.79
CA SER A 179 36.42 -0.44 -20.53
C SER A 179 37.58 0.53 -20.73
N THR A 180 38.35 0.37 -21.81
CA THR A 180 39.44 1.30 -22.16
C THR A 180 38.90 2.70 -22.48
N PHE A 181 37.76 2.79 -23.19
CA PHE A 181 37.09 4.07 -23.46
C PHE A 181 36.58 4.75 -22.19
N VAL A 182 36.00 3.99 -21.25
CA VAL A 182 35.54 4.50 -19.95
C VAL A 182 36.72 4.98 -19.10
N ASP A 183 37.84 4.25 -19.10
CA ASP A 183 39.07 4.64 -18.39
C ASP A 183 39.71 5.92 -18.94
N GLU A 184 39.56 6.19 -20.24
CA GLU A 184 40.00 7.43 -20.90
C GLU A 184 39.06 8.61 -20.61
N HIS A 185 37.78 8.37 -20.31
CA HIS A 185 36.74 9.38 -20.10
C HIS A 185 36.20 9.37 -18.65
N GLN A 186 37.10 9.48 -17.67
CA GLN A 186 36.78 9.45 -16.23
C GLN A 186 35.86 10.60 -15.76
N ASP A 187 35.87 11.74 -16.46
CA ASP A 187 35.03 12.90 -16.17
C ASP A 187 33.67 12.84 -16.91
N GLY A 188 33.37 11.72 -17.58
CA GLY A 188 32.22 11.51 -18.45
C GLY A 188 32.57 11.73 -19.93
N TRP A 189 31.77 11.14 -20.81
CA TRP A 189 31.88 11.29 -22.26
C TRP A 189 30.64 11.98 -22.82
N THR A 190 30.83 12.69 -23.92
CA THR A 190 29.75 13.34 -24.67
C THR A 190 29.07 12.36 -25.62
N PHE A 191 27.85 12.69 -26.07
CA PHE A 191 27.14 11.88 -27.07
C PHE A 191 27.95 11.74 -28.37
N GLU A 192 28.70 12.78 -28.75
CA GLU A 192 29.56 12.75 -29.95
C GLU A 192 30.69 11.71 -29.80
N GLU A 193 31.34 11.66 -28.63
CA GLU A 193 32.40 10.68 -28.31
C GLU A 193 31.86 9.23 -28.26
N GLU A 194 30.66 9.04 -27.71
CA GLU A 194 29.99 7.73 -27.72
C GLU A 194 29.63 7.30 -29.15
N THR A 195 29.15 8.23 -29.99
CA THR A 195 28.87 7.93 -31.39
C THR A 195 30.13 7.59 -32.17
N THR A 196 31.27 8.25 -31.90
CA THR A 196 32.54 7.89 -32.55
C THR A 196 33.02 6.51 -32.13
N MET A 197 32.90 6.14 -30.85
CA MET A 197 33.22 4.78 -30.40
C MET A 197 32.34 3.72 -31.07
N ARG A 198 31.04 4.01 -31.21
CA ARG A 198 30.10 3.13 -31.93
C ARG A 198 30.45 3.04 -33.42
N GLU A 199 30.88 4.12 -34.06
CA GLU A 199 31.35 4.09 -35.46
C GLU A 199 32.65 3.29 -35.63
N GLU A 200 33.57 3.35 -34.66
CA GLU A 200 34.80 2.54 -34.65
C GLU A 200 34.48 1.04 -34.61
N PHE A 201 33.53 0.60 -33.79
CA PHE A 201 33.05 -0.79 -33.80
C PHE A 201 32.42 -1.19 -35.14
N ALA A 202 31.72 -0.27 -35.82
CA ALA A 202 31.20 -0.51 -37.16
C ALA A 202 32.33 -0.70 -38.20
N THR A 203 33.42 0.08 -38.09
CA THR A 203 34.59 -0.07 -38.97
C THR A 203 35.38 -1.35 -38.72
N GLN A 204 35.35 -1.88 -37.50
CA GLN A 204 35.97 -3.16 -37.12
C GLN A 204 35.15 -4.38 -37.58
N GLY A 205 33.98 -4.16 -38.19
CA GLY A 205 33.14 -5.21 -38.78
C GLY A 205 32.01 -5.70 -37.89
N HIS A 206 31.75 -5.04 -36.76
CA HIS A 206 30.60 -5.35 -35.91
C HIS A 206 29.33 -4.67 -36.41
N ASP A 207 28.19 -5.37 -36.37
CA ASP A 207 26.90 -4.80 -36.76
C ASP A 207 26.29 -3.99 -35.61
N VAL A 208 26.65 -2.71 -35.58
CA VAL A 208 26.20 -1.76 -34.55
C VAL A 208 24.69 -1.48 -34.61
N ALA A 209 24.03 -1.80 -35.72
CA ALA A 209 22.57 -1.71 -35.86
C ALA A 209 21.85 -2.94 -35.28
N SER A 210 22.56 -4.02 -34.96
CA SER A 210 21.99 -5.18 -34.29
C SER A 210 21.65 -4.88 -32.83
N ALA A 211 20.40 -5.13 -32.46
CA ALA A 211 19.91 -4.92 -31.08
C ALA A 211 20.70 -5.73 -30.03
N GLU A 212 21.26 -6.88 -30.42
CA GLU A 212 22.07 -7.72 -29.53
C GLU A 212 23.46 -7.11 -29.25
N PHE A 213 24.04 -6.43 -30.23
CA PHE A 213 25.34 -5.78 -30.10
C PHE A 213 25.22 -4.43 -29.37
N SER A 214 24.23 -3.62 -29.73
CA SER A 214 23.92 -2.37 -29.01
C SER A 214 23.59 -2.63 -27.55
N SER A 215 22.85 -3.68 -27.23
CA SER A 215 22.56 -4.03 -25.82
C SER A 215 23.80 -4.52 -25.08
N THR A 216 24.75 -5.16 -25.76
CA THR A 216 26.02 -5.57 -25.15
C THR A 216 26.90 -4.36 -24.82
N ILE A 217 26.99 -3.37 -25.71
CA ILE A 217 27.69 -2.10 -25.46
C ILE A 217 27.03 -1.36 -24.30
N ASP A 218 25.70 -1.22 -24.31
CA ASP A 218 24.96 -0.53 -23.26
C ASP A 218 25.09 -1.25 -21.90
N GLU A 219 25.15 -2.60 -21.90
CA GLU A 219 25.36 -3.39 -20.68
C GLU A 219 26.80 -3.26 -20.15
N ALA A 220 27.80 -3.20 -21.03
CA ALA A 220 29.19 -2.97 -20.67
C ALA A 220 29.41 -1.56 -20.09
N LEU A 221 28.88 -0.53 -20.76
CA LEU A 221 28.91 0.86 -20.26
C LEU A 221 28.25 0.96 -18.88
N ARG A 222 27.14 0.25 -18.64
CA ARG A 222 26.45 0.21 -17.34
C ARG A 222 27.19 -0.62 -16.28
N ARG A 223 27.90 -1.68 -16.65
CA ARG A 223 28.68 -2.51 -15.71
C ARG A 223 29.83 -1.71 -15.11
N ASP A 224 30.59 -0.99 -15.92
CA ASP A 224 31.69 -0.17 -15.37
C ASP A 224 31.16 1.09 -14.67
N SER A 225 29.95 1.55 -15.03
CA SER A 225 29.22 2.56 -14.23
C SER A 225 28.89 2.06 -12.80
N THR A 226 28.81 0.74 -12.55
CA THR A 226 28.42 0.17 -11.25
C THR A 226 29.55 0.04 -10.22
N GLU A 227 30.81 0.34 -10.54
CA GLU A 227 31.85 0.53 -9.53
C GLU A 227 31.87 1.94 -8.92
N SER A 228 31.03 2.85 -9.42
CA SER A 228 30.64 3.99 -8.60
C SER A 228 29.79 3.46 -7.43
N GLN A 229 30.38 3.48 -6.23
CA GLN A 229 29.61 3.46 -4.99
C GLN A 229 28.40 4.38 -5.16
N PRO A 230 27.24 4.12 -4.51
CA PRO A 230 26.24 5.16 -4.39
C PRO A 230 26.89 6.27 -3.56
N SER A 231 27.61 7.17 -4.23
CA SER A 231 27.92 8.46 -3.68
C SER A 231 26.56 8.99 -3.31
N ALA A 232 26.46 9.44 -2.07
CA ALA A 232 25.36 10.28 -1.65
C ALA A 232 25.03 11.21 -2.83
N PRO A 233 23.73 11.40 -3.17
CA PRO A 233 23.34 12.31 -4.26
C PRO A 233 24.24 13.52 -4.13
N PRO A 234 24.98 13.91 -5.19
CA PRO A 234 26.12 14.80 -5.07
C PRO A 234 25.66 15.87 -4.12
N MET A 235 26.25 15.86 -2.91
CA MET A 235 26.08 16.95 -1.98
C MET A 235 26.38 18.11 -2.89
N ILE A 236 25.36 18.94 -3.19
CA ILE A 236 25.52 20.09 -4.06
C ILE A 236 26.69 20.79 -3.40
N GLN A 237 27.88 20.59 -3.97
CA GLN A 237 29.03 21.34 -3.58
C GLN A 237 28.56 22.67 -4.09
N HIS A 238 28.15 23.53 -3.16
CA HIS A 238 28.00 24.94 -3.43
C HIS A 238 29.40 25.41 -3.84
N THR A 239 29.78 25.13 -5.08
CA THR A 239 30.57 26.02 -5.91
C THR A 239 29.63 27.14 -6.34
N GLU A 240 28.97 27.76 -5.37
CA GLU A 240 28.53 29.13 -5.53
C GLU A 240 29.85 29.92 -5.49
N ALA A 241 30.37 30.24 -6.67
CA ALA A 241 31.00 31.55 -6.79
C ALA A 241 30.01 32.53 -6.14
N PRO A 242 30.42 33.41 -5.22
CA PRO A 242 29.50 34.29 -4.52
C PRO A 242 28.70 35.07 -5.58
N GLU A 243 27.46 34.65 -5.81
CA GLU A 243 26.56 35.37 -6.70
C GLU A 243 26.27 36.67 -5.97
N ILE A 244 26.83 37.76 -6.49
CA ILE A 244 26.60 39.09 -5.93
C ILE A 244 25.15 39.43 -6.28
N HIS A 245 24.25 39.13 -5.37
CA HIS A 245 22.85 39.49 -5.47
C HIS A 245 22.67 40.97 -5.13
N SER A 246 21.56 41.56 -5.56
CA SER A 246 21.20 42.89 -5.08
C SER A 246 20.89 42.83 -3.58
N LEU A 247 21.08 43.96 -2.88
CA LEU A 247 20.80 44.06 -1.44
C LEU A 247 19.37 43.59 -1.09
N GLU A 248 18.39 43.90 -1.95
CA GLU A 248 17.00 43.48 -1.78
C GLU A 248 16.84 41.94 -1.81
N VAL A 249 17.53 41.28 -2.74
CA VAL A 249 17.51 39.81 -2.86
C VAL A 249 18.25 39.16 -1.69
N GLU A 250 19.38 39.72 -1.26
CA GLU A 250 20.08 39.22 -0.06
C GLU A 250 19.22 39.34 1.19
N THR A 251 18.51 40.46 1.38
CA THR A 251 17.57 40.61 2.50
C THR A 251 16.43 39.59 2.44
N ALA A 252 15.90 39.32 1.24
CA ALA A 252 14.84 38.32 1.06
C ALA A 252 15.34 36.89 1.33
N LEU A 253 16.57 36.56 0.94
CA LEU A 253 17.20 35.26 1.24
C LEU A 253 17.50 35.11 2.74
N MET A 254 17.88 36.19 3.43
CA MET A 254 18.03 36.19 4.88
C MET A 254 16.69 35.94 5.59
N GLU A 255 15.63 36.65 5.20
CA GLU A 255 14.28 36.43 5.76
C GLU A 255 13.78 35.00 5.49
N LEU A 256 14.01 34.48 4.27
CA LEU A 256 13.71 33.09 3.91
C LEU A 256 14.41 32.11 4.85
N ASN A 257 15.71 32.32 5.11
CA ASN A 257 16.49 31.45 5.99
C ASN A 257 16.01 31.51 7.45
N GLU A 258 15.62 32.68 7.96
CA GLU A 258 15.05 32.81 9.30
C GLU A 258 13.72 32.07 9.45
N ARG A 259 12.89 32.10 8.39
CA ARG A 259 11.55 31.47 8.36
C ARG A 259 11.54 30.12 7.64
N MET A 260 12.71 29.50 7.45
CA MET A 260 12.85 28.19 6.80
C MET A 260 12.01 27.07 7.43
N PRO A 261 11.81 27.02 8.77
CA PRO A 261 10.92 26.03 9.39
C PRO A 261 9.46 26.12 8.90
N GLU A 262 8.95 27.33 8.62
CA GLU A 262 7.61 27.51 8.06
C GLU A 262 7.56 26.93 6.64
N VAL A 263 8.55 27.26 5.80
CA VAL A 263 8.66 26.76 4.42
C VAL A 263 8.70 25.23 4.40
N ARG A 264 9.49 24.61 5.29
CA ARG A 264 9.54 23.15 5.42
C ARG A 264 8.19 22.57 5.85
N ALA A 265 7.50 23.18 6.80
CA ALA A 265 6.19 22.72 7.24
C ALA A 265 5.13 22.86 6.12
N PHE A 266 5.11 23.97 5.36
CA PHE A 266 4.26 24.12 4.17
C PHE A 266 4.61 23.08 3.09
N ALA A 267 5.90 22.86 2.84
CA ALA A 267 6.36 21.92 1.83
C ALA A 267 6.01 20.47 2.18
N ARG A 268 6.01 20.07 3.47
CA ARG A 268 5.53 18.75 3.89
C ARG A 268 4.06 18.55 3.55
N ASP A 269 3.22 19.55 3.79
CA ASP A 269 1.79 19.50 3.47
C ASP A 269 1.55 19.38 1.96
N PHE A 270 2.29 20.17 1.16
CA PHE A 270 2.29 20.06 -0.30
C PHE A 270 2.67 18.64 -0.78
N LEU A 271 3.74 18.06 -0.23
CA LEU A 271 4.23 16.72 -0.59
C LEU A 271 3.31 15.56 -0.14
N MET A 272 2.34 15.82 0.74
CA MET A 272 1.31 14.81 1.07
C MET A 272 0.29 14.64 -0.06
N VAL A 273 0.06 15.69 -0.85
CA VAL A 273 -0.96 15.70 -1.92
C VAL A 273 -0.34 15.61 -3.31
N SER A 274 0.87 16.13 -3.48
CA SER A 274 1.51 16.32 -4.78
C SER A 274 2.96 15.81 -4.78
N SER A 275 3.60 15.83 -5.95
CA SER A 275 4.97 15.33 -6.11
C SER A 275 5.88 16.38 -6.74
N THR A 276 7.18 16.28 -6.40
CA THR A 276 8.26 17.08 -6.99
C THR A 276 8.44 16.88 -8.51
N THR A 277 7.82 15.83 -9.08
CA THR A 277 7.85 15.56 -10.51
C THR A 277 6.90 16.44 -11.31
N ASN A 278 5.85 17.00 -10.68
CA ASN A 278 4.94 17.92 -11.33
C ASN A 278 5.44 19.37 -11.17
N VAL A 279 6.12 19.85 -12.21
CA VAL A 279 6.71 21.19 -12.21
C VAL A 279 5.66 22.30 -12.12
N ASP A 280 4.48 22.10 -12.71
CA ASP A 280 3.41 23.11 -12.70
C ASP A 280 2.84 23.28 -11.29
N ASP A 281 2.55 22.16 -10.60
CA ASP A 281 2.07 22.18 -9.21
C ASP A 281 3.14 22.73 -8.26
N MET A 282 4.41 22.34 -8.45
CA MET A 282 5.54 22.83 -7.66
C MET A 282 5.68 24.35 -7.79
N ASN A 283 5.64 24.87 -9.01
CA ASN A 283 5.68 26.31 -9.24
C ASN A 283 4.44 27.00 -8.63
N ALA A 284 3.23 26.45 -8.81
CA ALA A 284 2.03 27.02 -8.22
C ALA A 284 2.10 27.10 -6.69
N PHE A 285 2.65 26.07 -6.04
CA PHE A 285 2.89 26.06 -4.61
C PHE A 285 3.91 27.14 -4.20
N ILE A 286 5.06 27.24 -4.88
CA ILE A 286 6.07 28.26 -4.55
C ILE A 286 5.46 29.66 -4.70
N HIS A 287 4.67 29.92 -5.73
CA HIS A 287 3.97 31.20 -5.89
C HIS A 287 2.94 31.45 -4.78
N SER A 288 2.30 30.40 -4.24
CA SER A 288 1.34 30.54 -3.14
C SER A 288 1.98 31.04 -1.84
N LEU A 289 3.28 30.79 -1.62
CA LEU A 289 4.03 31.28 -0.46
C LEU A 289 4.15 32.80 -0.43
N ARG A 290 3.94 33.49 -1.56
CA ARG A 290 3.81 34.95 -1.60
C ARG A 290 2.72 35.47 -0.68
N ASN A 291 1.60 34.75 -0.57
CA ASN A 291 0.50 35.11 0.32
C ASN A 291 0.88 35.01 1.81
N GLN A 292 1.94 34.25 2.12
CA GLN A 292 2.49 34.08 3.46
C GLN A 292 3.66 35.05 3.74
N GLY A 293 3.91 36.00 2.83
CA GLY A 293 4.92 37.04 2.98
C GLY A 293 6.31 36.68 2.46
N PHE A 294 6.49 35.57 1.74
CA PHE A 294 7.77 35.23 1.12
C PHE A 294 7.96 35.93 -0.23
N ALA A 295 9.12 36.52 -0.48
CA ALA A 295 9.44 37.23 -1.73
C ALA A 295 9.84 36.26 -2.86
N THR A 296 8.96 35.30 -3.18
CA THR A 296 9.18 34.26 -4.20
C THR A 296 9.19 34.79 -5.64
N ASP A 297 8.88 36.08 -5.84
CA ASP A 297 9.02 36.77 -7.12
C ASP A 297 10.50 36.88 -7.54
N PHE A 298 11.43 36.86 -6.58
CA PHE A 298 12.86 36.85 -6.86
C PHE A 298 13.32 35.44 -7.29
N PRO A 299 13.94 35.27 -8.47
CA PRO A 299 14.38 33.96 -8.95
C PRO A 299 15.30 33.20 -7.96
N PRO A 300 16.24 33.84 -7.24
CA PRO A 300 17.07 33.15 -6.26
C PRO A 300 16.27 32.61 -5.06
N VAL A 301 15.27 33.36 -4.58
CA VAL A 301 14.38 32.92 -3.50
C VAL A 301 13.52 31.76 -3.96
N HIS A 302 12.96 31.85 -5.16
CA HIS A 302 12.21 30.76 -5.78
C HIS A 302 13.05 29.48 -5.90
N GLN A 303 14.29 29.60 -6.38
CA GLN A 303 15.21 28.47 -6.51
C GLN A 303 15.59 27.88 -5.15
N ALA A 304 15.82 28.71 -4.13
CA ALA A 304 16.12 28.26 -2.78
C ALA A 304 14.96 27.45 -2.17
N VAL A 305 13.71 27.91 -2.36
CA VAL A 305 12.51 27.16 -1.94
C VAL A 305 12.40 25.85 -2.72
N ALA A 306 12.56 25.87 -4.05
CA ALA A 306 12.51 24.65 -4.87
C ALA A 306 13.54 23.61 -4.42
N ASN A 307 14.79 24.02 -4.18
CA ASN A 307 15.84 23.17 -3.66
C ASN A 307 15.46 22.58 -2.29
N THR A 308 14.86 23.38 -1.42
CA THR A 308 14.39 22.94 -0.09
C THR A 308 13.29 21.88 -0.22
N ILE A 309 12.33 22.05 -1.14
CA ILE A 309 11.27 21.05 -1.38
C ILE A 309 11.86 19.74 -1.89
N MET A 310 12.84 19.79 -2.80
CA MET A 310 13.50 18.58 -3.32
C MET A 310 14.30 17.85 -2.24
N GLU A 311 15.04 18.58 -1.40
CA GLU A 311 15.74 18.01 -0.25
C GLU A 311 14.75 17.34 0.72
N LEU A 312 13.63 18.00 0.99
CA LEU A 312 12.60 17.51 1.89
C LEU A 312 11.89 16.27 1.35
N ASP A 313 11.61 16.20 0.05
CA ASP A 313 11.04 15.01 -0.60
C ASP A 313 11.98 13.80 -0.45
N PHE A 314 13.29 14.00 -0.62
CA PHE A 314 14.28 12.96 -0.35
C PHE A 314 14.29 12.55 1.14
N GLN A 315 14.24 13.52 2.06
CA GLN A 315 14.14 13.25 3.49
C GLN A 315 12.87 12.44 3.84
N MET A 316 11.70 12.82 3.30
CA MET A 316 10.43 12.11 3.54
C MET A 316 10.44 10.67 3.02
N LYS A 317 11.07 10.42 1.87
CA LYS A 317 11.29 9.06 1.34
C LYS A 317 12.17 8.24 2.28
N ASN A 318 13.22 8.84 2.83
CA ASN A 318 14.08 8.19 3.81
C ASN A 318 13.35 7.92 5.13
N GLU A 319 12.55 8.87 5.63
CA GLU A 319 11.70 8.71 6.81
C GLU A 319 10.71 7.56 6.66
N THR A 320 10.03 7.49 5.51
CA THR A 320 9.06 6.43 5.20
C THR A 320 9.74 5.06 5.14
N THR A 321 10.92 4.99 4.52
CA THR A 321 11.71 3.77 4.45
C THR A 321 12.20 3.36 5.85
N ALA A 322 12.71 4.31 6.63
CA ALA A 322 13.24 4.07 7.97
C ALA A 322 12.15 3.70 8.98
N ALA A 323 10.91 4.16 8.80
CA ALA A 323 9.77 3.79 9.64
C ALA A 323 9.46 2.28 9.59
N THR A 324 9.68 1.64 8.44
CA THR A 324 9.42 0.20 8.23
C THR A 324 10.67 -0.67 8.37
N ALA A 325 11.86 -0.07 8.27
CA ALA A 325 13.14 -0.76 8.39
C ALA A 325 13.50 -1.10 9.85
N LEU A 326 14.38 -2.09 10.00
CA LEU A 326 15.03 -2.38 11.28
C LEU A 326 16.11 -1.33 11.56
N PRO A 327 16.33 -0.93 12.84
CA PRO A 327 17.39 0.00 13.19
C PRO A 327 18.75 -0.54 12.75
N GLN A 328 19.47 0.25 11.96
CA GLN A 328 20.74 -0.16 11.35
C GLN A 328 21.94 0.17 12.25
N SER A 329 21.79 1.09 13.20
CA SER A 329 22.84 1.50 14.14
C SER A 329 22.39 1.45 15.60
N TRP A 330 23.36 1.39 16.52
CA TRP A 330 23.08 1.46 17.96
C TRP A 330 22.51 2.82 18.37
N SER A 331 23.04 3.91 17.80
CA SER A 331 22.56 5.28 18.05
C SER A 331 21.12 5.46 17.59
N GLU A 332 20.76 4.94 16.42
CA GLU A 332 19.38 4.95 15.94
C GLU A 332 18.45 4.14 16.85
N ARG A 333 18.89 2.96 17.30
CA ARG A 333 18.13 2.15 18.25
C ARG A 333 17.90 2.89 19.57
N GLU A 334 18.90 3.61 20.06
CA GLU A 334 18.79 4.41 21.28
C GLU A 334 17.85 5.60 21.10
N ALA A 335 17.95 6.31 19.97
CA ALA A 335 17.06 7.41 19.63
C ALA A 335 15.59 6.96 19.54
N LEU A 336 15.34 5.77 18.98
CA LEU A 336 14.00 5.17 18.95
C LEU A 336 13.49 4.78 20.34
N ARG A 337 14.34 4.31 21.26
CA ARG A 337 13.90 4.06 22.64
C ARG A 337 13.47 5.35 23.33
N ARG A 338 14.24 6.42 23.19
CA ARG A 338 13.87 7.75 23.71
C ARG A 338 12.55 8.25 23.13
N PHE A 339 12.33 8.03 21.83
CA PHE A 339 11.04 8.35 21.21
C PHE A 339 9.90 7.58 21.86
N GLU A 340 10.03 6.25 22.05
CA GLU A 340 8.96 5.45 22.68
C GLU A 340 8.72 5.82 24.14
N GLU A 341 9.76 6.21 24.88
CA GLU A 341 9.65 6.73 26.25
C GLU A 341 8.88 8.05 26.31
N GLY A 342 9.10 8.94 25.33
CA GLY A 342 8.43 10.25 25.23
C GLY A 342 7.07 10.23 24.50
N ARG A 343 6.70 9.13 23.85
CA ARG A 343 5.55 9.07 22.92
C ARG A 343 4.20 9.39 23.57
N SER A 344 3.97 8.93 24.81
CA SER A 344 2.74 9.25 25.54
C SER A 344 2.64 10.75 25.82
N SER A 345 3.71 11.36 26.33
CA SER A 345 3.75 12.80 26.60
C SER A 345 3.58 13.63 25.32
N LEU A 346 4.15 13.19 24.19
CA LEU A 346 3.96 13.87 22.91
C LEU A 346 2.50 13.86 22.47
N ARG A 347 1.81 12.71 22.62
CA ARG A 347 0.40 12.59 22.28
C ARG A 347 -0.48 13.51 23.13
N ASP A 348 -0.24 13.57 24.43
CA ASP A 348 -1.01 14.42 25.35
C ASP A 348 -0.77 15.92 25.08
N ARG A 349 0.45 16.30 24.69
CA ARG A 349 0.77 17.68 24.30
C ARG A 349 0.18 18.04 22.94
N LEU A 350 0.11 17.10 22.00
CA LEU A 350 -0.40 17.33 20.66
C LEU A 350 -1.84 17.86 20.65
N GLU A 351 -2.73 17.28 21.46
CA GLU A 351 -4.12 17.76 21.56
C GLU A 351 -4.18 19.24 21.99
N ASN A 352 -3.35 19.64 22.95
CA ASN A 352 -3.26 21.02 23.42
C ASN A 352 -2.67 21.96 22.34
N ILE A 353 -1.66 21.50 21.60
CA ILE A 353 -1.04 22.28 20.51
C ILE A 353 -2.05 22.53 19.39
N LEU A 354 -2.80 21.49 18.98
CA LEU A 354 -3.84 21.61 17.96
C LEU A 354 -4.98 22.52 18.41
N ALA A 355 -5.36 22.48 19.69
CA ALA A 355 -6.34 23.38 20.26
C ALA A 355 -5.85 24.84 20.35
N LEU A 356 -4.55 25.08 20.54
CA LEU A 356 -3.96 26.41 20.58
C LEU A 356 -3.84 27.04 19.18
N HIS A 357 -3.56 26.22 18.17
CA HIS A 357 -3.34 26.64 16.79
C HIS A 357 -4.48 26.20 15.85
N GLN A 358 -5.73 26.46 16.25
CA GLN A 358 -6.90 26.10 15.45
C GLN A 358 -6.86 26.76 14.05
N GLY A 359 -6.94 25.93 13.02
CA GLY A 359 -6.95 26.37 11.62
C GLY A 359 -5.57 26.68 11.02
N ASP A 360 -4.47 26.52 11.77
CA ASP A 360 -3.11 26.73 11.28
C ASP A 360 -2.24 25.50 11.55
N VAL A 361 -2.32 24.53 10.64
CA VAL A 361 -1.61 23.24 10.72
C VAL A 361 -0.09 23.43 10.71
N VAL A 362 0.40 24.48 10.03
CA VAL A 362 1.83 24.77 9.89
C VAL A 362 2.43 25.19 11.22
N LYS A 363 1.80 26.17 11.90
CA LYS A 363 2.24 26.58 13.23
C LYS A 363 2.10 25.45 14.25
N ALA A 364 1.01 24.67 14.18
CA ALA A 364 0.84 23.51 15.04
C ALA A 364 1.97 22.48 14.85
N ARG A 365 2.38 22.19 13.61
CA ARG A 365 3.47 21.27 13.29
C ARG A 365 4.81 21.79 13.84
N MET A 366 5.11 23.07 13.63
CA MET A 366 6.32 23.69 14.15
C MET A 366 6.39 23.64 15.69
N ALA A 367 5.28 23.94 16.37
CA ALA A 367 5.20 23.84 17.82
C ALA A 367 5.40 22.38 18.30
N PHE A 368 4.84 21.42 17.58
CA PHE A 368 5.00 20.00 17.89
C PHE A 368 6.43 19.49 17.68
N GLU A 369 7.13 19.92 16.61
CA GLU A 369 8.55 19.64 16.42
C GLU A 369 9.41 20.25 17.53
N GLN A 370 9.08 21.46 17.96
CA GLN A 370 9.79 22.14 19.04
C GLN A 370 9.66 21.38 20.36
N GLU A 371 8.44 20.95 20.71
CA GLU A 371 8.19 20.08 21.87
C GLU A 371 8.98 18.76 21.80
N ALA A 372 9.07 18.15 20.62
CA ALA A 372 9.88 16.95 20.42
C ALA A 372 11.38 17.20 20.67
N ARG A 373 11.91 18.34 20.22
CA ARG A 373 13.31 18.74 20.48
C ARG A 373 13.55 19.01 21.97
N GLU A 374 12.60 19.61 22.66
CA GLU A 374 12.67 19.86 24.12
C GLU A 374 12.66 18.58 24.94
N LEU A 375 11.99 17.52 24.46
CA LEU A 375 12.07 16.17 25.02
C LEU A 375 13.36 15.42 24.66
N GLY A 376 14.30 16.07 23.95
CA GLY A 376 15.61 15.51 23.61
C GLY A 376 15.57 14.52 22.44
N LEU A 377 14.55 14.58 21.60
CA LEU A 377 14.46 13.77 20.39
C LEU A 377 15.29 14.38 19.26
N ASP A 378 16.08 13.53 18.58
CA ASP A 378 16.91 13.95 17.46
C ASP A 378 16.16 13.77 16.14
N LEU A 379 15.59 14.86 15.62
CA LEU A 379 14.84 14.88 14.36
C LEU A 379 15.73 14.72 13.12
N ARG A 380 17.06 14.69 13.27
CA ARG A 380 17.97 14.39 12.15
C ARG A 380 17.96 12.89 11.82
N VAL A 381 17.48 12.06 12.75
CA VAL A 381 17.36 10.61 12.55
C VAL A 381 16.04 10.32 11.81
N PRO A 382 16.06 9.80 10.57
CA PRO A 382 14.84 9.65 9.77
C PRO A 382 13.78 8.75 10.42
N SER A 383 14.19 7.72 11.16
CA SER A 383 13.25 6.83 11.86
C SER A 383 12.54 7.50 13.04
N VAL A 384 13.12 8.53 13.66
CA VAL A 384 12.47 9.33 14.70
C VAL A 384 11.61 10.42 14.07
N SER A 385 12.17 11.17 13.12
CA SER A 385 11.45 12.23 12.39
C SER A 385 10.18 11.71 11.73
N GLY A 386 10.28 10.61 10.99
CA GLY A 386 9.14 9.98 10.32
C GLY A 386 8.04 9.54 11.29
N ARG A 387 8.40 8.99 12.45
CA ARG A 387 7.41 8.59 13.47
C ARG A 387 6.75 9.78 14.14
N LEU A 388 7.51 10.86 14.38
CA LEU A 388 6.96 12.09 14.94
C LEU A 388 5.93 12.69 13.97
N HIS A 389 6.29 12.85 12.70
CA HIS A 389 5.37 13.39 11.70
C HIS A 389 4.16 12.49 11.47
N ALA A 390 4.35 11.17 11.39
CA ALA A 390 3.24 10.24 11.29
C ALA A 390 2.27 10.34 12.49
N LEU A 391 2.78 10.61 13.70
CA LEU A 391 1.93 10.81 14.88
C LEU A 391 1.11 12.10 14.76
N PHE A 392 1.69 13.18 14.24
CA PHE A 392 1.00 14.44 13.97
C PHE A 392 -0.08 14.27 12.89
N ASP A 393 0.30 13.71 11.74
CA ASP A 393 -0.56 13.57 10.56
C ASP A 393 -1.77 12.66 10.87
N LEU A 394 -1.53 11.54 11.56
CA LEU A 394 -2.61 10.65 12.00
C LEU A 394 -3.60 11.37 12.93
N HIS A 395 -3.13 12.30 13.78
CA HIS A 395 -4.00 13.01 14.69
C HIS A 395 -4.86 14.05 13.97
N ILE A 396 -4.30 14.74 12.98
CA ILE A 396 -5.07 15.61 12.08
C ILE A 396 -6.16 14.80 11.37
N GLU A 397 -5.81 13.66 10.77
CA GLU A 397 -6.77 12.79 10.09
C GLU A 397 -7.87 12.28 11.03
N ILE A 398 -7.50 11.91 12.27
CA ILE A 398 -8.47 11.52 13.31
C ILE A 398 -9.39 12.68 13.67
N MET A 399 -8.86 13.90 13.82
CA MET A 399 -9.69 15.06 14.13
C MET A 399 -10.63 15.43 12.99
N GLU A 400 -10.15 15.38 11.74
CA GLU A 400 -10.99 15.60 10.55
C GLU A 400 -12.09 14.55 10.44
N THR A 401 -11.75 13.27 10.62
CA THR A 401 -12.75 12.20 10.61
C THR A 401 -13.72 12.33 11.78
N GLN A 402 -13.28 12.68 12.99
CA GLN A 402 -14.17 12.95 14.12
C GLN A 402 -15.11 14.13 13.84
N ALA A 403 -14.61 15.20 13.22
CA ALA A 403 -15.43 16.33 12.79
C ALA A 403 -16.50 15.92 11.76
N LEU A 404 -16.17 14.99 10.84
CA LEU A 404 -17.15 14.40 9.91
C LEU A 404 -18.17 13.49 10.62
N HIS A 405 -17.79 12.87 11.74
CA HIS A 405 -18.66 12.02 12.54
C HIS A 405 -19.43 12.77 13.64
N ASP A 406 -19.32 14.09 13.69
CA ASP A 406 -20.16 14.91 14.57
C ASP A 406 -21.64 14.73 14.18
N PRO A 407 -22.52 14.33 15.12
CA PRO A 407 -23.95 14.14 14.85
C PRO A 407 -24.62 15.37 14.22
N ILE A 408 -24.15 16.58 14.53
CA ILE A 408 -24.67 17.83 13.95
C ILE A 408 -24.26 17.95 12.48
N VAL A 409 -23.00 17.66 12.16
CA VAL A 409 -22.48 17.72 10.78
C VAL A 409 -23.15 16.65 9.91
N GLN A 410 -23.28 15.42 10.42
CA GLN A 410 -23.95 14.34 9.70
C GLN A 410 -25.43 14.64 9.44
N ARG A 411 -26.12 15.24 10.41
CA ARG A 411 -27.51 15.70 10.27
C ARG A 411 -27.65 16.71 9.15
N ARG A 412 -26.82 17.75 9.17
CA ARG A 412 -26.78 18.77 8.11
C ARG A 412 -26.50 18.15 6.75
N GLN A 413 -25.52 17.24 6.65
CA GLN A 413 -25.22 16.54 5.39
C GLN A 413 -26.40 15.69 4.89
N ARG A 414 -27.16 15.03 5.78
CA ARG A 414 -28.39 14.30 5.42
C ARG A 414 -29.47 15.25 4.89
N MET A 415 -29.69 16.38 5.55
CA MET A 415 -30.62 17.42 5.06
C MET A 415 -30.19 17.96 3.70
N MET A 416 -28.90 18.26 3.52
CA MET A 416 -28.39 18.78 2.25
C MET A 416 -28.57 17.79 1.11
N ARG A 417 -28.37 16.49 1.34
CA ARG A 417 -28.65 15.44 0.35
C ARG A 417 -30.11 15.43 -0.09
N ILE A 418 -31.04 15.74 0.81
CA ILE A 418 -32.48 15.74 0.51
C ILE A 418 -32.90 17.03 -0.20
N LEU A 419 -32.37 18.17 0.22
CA LEU A 419 -32.64 19.46 -0.42
C LEU A 419 -32.14 19.46 -1.87
N HIS A 420 -30.91 18.98 -2.11
CA HIS A 420 -30.31 18.90 -3.45
C HIS A 420 -30.76 17.69 -4.27
N ARG A 421 -31.62 16.81 -3.74
CA ARG A 421 -32.10 15.62 -4.45
C ARG A 421 -32.89 16.01 -5.70
N GLY A 422 -32.34 15.72 -6.88
CA GLY A 422 -32.97 16.08 -8.16
C GLY A 422 -32.89 17.57 -8.46
N ALA A 423 -31.84 18.26 -7.97
CA ALA A 423 -31.56 19.66 -8.28
C ALA A 423 -31.53 19.98 -9.79
N VAL A 424 -31.25 18.99 -10.63
CA VAL A 424 -31.26 19.10 -12.10
C VAL A 424 -32.65 19.45 -12.66
N HIS A 425 -33.73 19.10 -11.95
CA HIS A 425 -35.11 19.38 -12.38
C HIS A 425 -35.70 20.65 -11.76
N MET A 426 -34.89 21.44 -11.07
CA MET A 426 -35.34 22.63 -10.35
C MET A 426 -35.13 23.89 -11.17
N ASN A 427 -36.05 24.84 -11.04
CA ASN A 427 -35.88 26.14 -11.65
C ASN A 427 -34.78 26.92 -10.92
N GLU A 428 -34.13 27.87 -11.61
CA GLU A 428 -33.01 28.65 -11.04
C GLU A 428 -33.40 29.37 -9.74
N ARG A 429 -34.64 29.87 -9.64
CA ARG A 429 -35.16 30.48 -8.42
C ARG A 429 -35.21 29.50 -7.24
N GLU A 430 -35.57 28.25 -7.51
CA GLU A 430 -35.63 27.19 -6.49
C GLU A 430 -34.23 26.72 -6.07
N ARG A 431 -33.25 26.76 -6.99
CA ARG A 431 -31.84 26.49 -6.67
C ARG A 431 -31.27 27.60 -5.78
N MET A 432 -31.56 28.85 -6.12
CA MET A 432 -31.15 30.00 -5.30
C MET A 432 -31.78 29.97 -3.89
N THR A 433 -33.03 29.51 -3.73
CA THR A 433 -33.63 29.36 -2.40
C THR A 433 -32.98 28.24 -1.60
N ILE A 434 -32.59 27.12 -2.22
CA ILE A 434 -31.80 26.07 -1.57
C ILE A 434 -30.43 26.61 -1.13
N GLU A 435 -29.70 27.31 -2.01
CA GLU A 435 -28.39 27.88 -1.65
C GLU A 435 -28.49 28.88 -0.49
N ARG A 436 -29.56 29.69 -0.45
CA ARG A 436 -29.83 30.60 0.68
C ARG A 436 -30.18 29.85 1.96
N LEU A 437 -30.84 28.70 1.85
CA LEU A 437 -31.20 27.85 2.99
C LEU A 437 -29.98 27.07 3.51
N GLU A 438 -29.11 26.62 2.61
CA GLU A 438 -27.82 25.98 2.91
C GLU A 438 -26.91 26.90 3.74
N ARG A 439 -26.76 28.15 3.31
CA ARG A 439 -25.98 29.16 4.05
C ARG A 439 -26.53 29.46 5.44
N ASN A 440 -27.82 29.20 5.68
CA ASN A 440 -28.52 29.47 6.94
C ASN A 440 -29.13 28.20 7.55
N ILE A 441 -28.51 27.04 7.32
CA ILE A 441 -29.06 25.74 7.75
C ILE A 441 -29.27 25.67 9.26
N ALA A 442 -28.38 26.30 10.04
CA ALA A 442 -28.50 26.39 11.50
C ALA A 442 -29.79 27.11 11.93
N SER A 443 -30.14 28.24 11.30
CA SER A 443 -31.40 28.93 11.61
C SER A 443 -32.63 28.12 11.23
N PHE A 444 -32.52 27.28 10.19
CA PHE A 444 -33.59 26.37 9.81
C PHE A 444 -33.75 25.23 10.83
N GLU A 445 -32.64 24.65 11.31
CA GLU A 445 -32.65 23.65 12.39
C GLU A 445 -33.31 24.19 13.66
N GLU A 446 -32.93 25.40 14.11
CA GLU A 446 -33.52 26.06 15.27
C GLU A 446 -35.03 26.32 15.09
N LEU A 447 -35.46 26.73 13.89
CA LEU A 447 -36.87 26.94 13.58
C LEU A 447 -37.65 25.63 13.67
N VAL A 448 -37.14 24.54 13.08
CA VAL A 448 -37.81 23.24 13.13
C VAL A 448 -37.85 22.72 14.56
N GLN A 449 -36.74 22.85 15.31
CA GLN A 449 -36.66 22.45 16.71
C GLN A 449 -37.68 23.21 17.57
N THR A 450 -37.77 24.53 17.45
CA THR A 450 -38.73 25.34 18.23
C THR A 450 -40.18 25.00 17.90
N VAL A 451 -40.50 24.72 16.63
CA VAL A 451 -41.85 24.28 16.23
C VAL A 451 -42.18 22.91 16.83
N LEU A 452 -41.22 21.98 16.83
CA LEU A 452 -41.40 20.63 17.37
C LEU A 452 -41.44 20.60 18.91
N GLU A 453 -40.64 21.43 19.58
CA GLU A 453 -40.66 21.59 21.04
C GLU A 453 -42.01 22.14 21.55
N THR A 454 -42.68 22.94 20.73
CA THR A 454 -43.99 23.52 21.07
C THR A 454 -45.13 22.53 20.82
N SER A 455 -44.89 21.43 20.10
CA SER A 455 -45.91 20.44 19.74
C SER A 455 -45.74 19.14 20.52
N GLU A 456 -46.70 18.80 21.38
CA GLU A 456 -46.69 17.53 22.14
C GLU A 456 -47.15 16.32 21.29
N GLU A 457 -47.89 16.54 20.19
CA GLU A 457 -48.58 15.47 19.42
C GLU A 457 -47.94 15.13 18.05
N GLY A 458 -46.66 15.45 17.83
CA GLY A 458 -45.93 15.06 16.60
C GLY A 458 -45.97 16.09 15.46
N PHE A 459 -45.61 15.67 14.23
CA PHE A 459 -45.39 16.55 13.07
C PHE A 459 -46.54 16.54 12.06
N ASP A 460 -47.72 16.94 12.52
CA ASP A 460 -48.95 16.97 11.72
C ASP A 460 -49.02 18.16 10.74
N GLU A 461 -50.07 18.20 9.92
CA GLU A 461 -50.27 19.20 8.87
C GLU A 461 -50.24 20.66 9.39
N ALA A 462 -50.63 20.90 10.65
CA ALA A 462 -50.56 22.21 11.28
C ALA A 462 -49.11 22.67 11.53
N GLN A 463 -48.27 21.79 12.07
CA GLN A 463 -46.85 22.01 12.33
C GLN A 463 -46.09 22.17 11.01
N GLN A 464 -46.42 21.34 10.01
CA GLN A 464 -45.90 21.45 8.66
C GLN A 464 -46.24 22.81 8.03
N ALA A 465 -47.48 23.29 8.19
CA ALA A 465 -47.89 24.59 7.71
C ALA A 465 -47.18 25.75 8.45
N LEU A 466 -46.90 25.61 9.75
CA LEU A 466 -46.14 26.59 10.52
C LEU A 466 -44.71 26.74 9.99
N VAL A 467 -43.99 25.63 9.78
CA VAL A 467 -42.63 25.66 9.21
C VAL A 467 -42.60 26.39 7.87
N ILE A 468 -43.52 26.05 6.97
CA ILE A 468 -43.62 26.69 5.65
C ILE A 468 -43.95 28.18 5.77
N ARG A 469 -44.92 28.55 6.60
CA ARG A 469 -45.33 29.95 6.79
C ARG A 469 -44.21 30.80 7.39
N PHE A 470 -43.43 30.26 8.34
CA PHE A 470 -42.29 30.97 8.90
C PHE A 470 -41.20 31.18 7.85
N LEU A 471 -40.89 30.18 7.02
CA LEU A 471 -39.93 30.34 5.93
C LEU A 471 -40.40 31.35 4.87
N GLU A 472 -41.68 31.34 4.50
CA GLU A 472 -42.27 32.37 3.63
C GLU A 472 -42.17 33.77 4.24
N SER A 473 -42.42 33.91 5.55
CA SER A 473 -42.31 35.20 6.26
C SER A 473 -40.88 35.75 6.27
N LYS A 474 -39.87 34.86 6.22
CA LYS A 474 -38.45 35.22 6.10
C LYS A 474 -38.01 35.46 4.65
N GLY A 475 -38.93 35.39 3.68
CA GLY A 475 -38.67 35.66 2.27
C GLY A 475 -38.04 34.48 1.52
N TYR A 476 -38.29 33.24 1.96
CA TYR A 476 -37.97 32.04 1.19
C TYR A 476 -39.21 31.56 0.40
N GLU A 477 -39.05 31.39 -0.91
CA GLU A 477 -40.09 30.83 -1.78
C GLU A 477 -40.10 29.29 -1.68
N VAL A 478 -40.67 28.77 -0.59
CA VAL A 478 -40.62 27.33 -0.24
C VAL A 478 -41.84 26.54 -0.66
N ASN A 479 -42.94 27.22 -0.98
CA ASN A 479 -44.25 26.62 -1.27
C ASN A 479 -44.42 26.31 -2.76
N THR A 480 -43.41 25.68 -3.34
CA THR A 480 -43.47 25.10 -4.69
C THR A 480 -43.70 23.60 -4.61
N SER A 481 -44.18 22.99 -5.70
CA SER A 481 -44.40 21.54 -5.78
C SER A 481 -43.13 20.72 -5.54
N ASN A 482 -41.95 21.31 -5.80
CA ASN A 482 -40.66 20.64 -5.67
C ASN A 482 -40.01 20.87 -4.30
N LEU A 483 -40.07 22.11 -3.78
CA LEU A 483 -39.39 22.48 -2.53
C LEU A 483 -40.18 22.10 -1.29
N ARG A 484 -41.51 22.28 -1.29
CA ARG A 484 -42.35 22.02 -0.13
C ARG A 484 -42.19 20.58 0.40
N PRO A 485 -42.27 19.52 -0.43
CA PRO A 485 -42.09 18.16 0.06
C PRO A 485 -40.69 17.90 0.63
N ARG A 486 -39.65 18.53 0.08
CA ARG A 486 -38.25 18.35 0.54
C ARG A 486 -38.00 19.03 1.87
N ILE A 487 -38.53 20.24 2.06
CA ILE A 487 -38.38 20.99 3.31
C ILE A 487 -39.13 20.29 4.44
N LEU A 488 -40.32 19.75 4.16
CA LEU A 488 -41.06 18.95 5.12
C LEU A 488 -40.37 17.63 5.45
N ALA A 489 -39.79 16.94 4.46
CA ALA A 489 -38.98 15.74 4.69
C ALA A 489 -37.73 16.04 5.54
N CYS A 490 -37.02 17.16 5.27
CA CYS A 490 -35.89 17.60 6.09
C CYS A 490 -36.33 17.90 7.53
N SER A 491 -37.47 18.56 7.71
CA SER A 491 -38.02 18.89 9.03
C SER A 491 -38.42 17.63 9.81
N GLY A 492 -38.99 16.62 9.13
CA GLY A 492 -39.32 15.33 9.73
C GLY A 492 -38.09 14.52 10.15
N ILE A 493 -37.01 14.54 9.35
CA ILE A 493 -35.75 13.88 9.71
C ILE A 493 -35.09 14.57 10.90
N LEU A 494 -35.10 15.90 10.93
CA LEU A 494 -34.65 16.66 12.08
C LEU A 494 -35.41 16.27 13.36
N GLY A 495 -36.74 16.19 13.28
CA GLY A 495 -37.56 15.77 14.41
C GLY A 495 -37.30 14.33 14.85
N ALA A 496 -37.09 13.41 13.91
CA ALA A 496 -36.76 12.03 14.24
C ALA A 496 -35.38 11.89 14.89
N GLU A 497 -34.39 12.65 14.44
CA GLU A 497 -33.03 12.63 15.02
C GLU A 497 -32.93 13.33 16.38
N LEU A 498 -33.74 14.36 16.61
CA LEU A 498 -33.86 15.02 17.90
C LEU A 498 -34.72 14.24 18.90
N GLY A 499 -35.35 13.13 18.46
CA GLY A 499 -36.19 12.27 19.30
C GLY A 499 -37.62 12.79 19.51
N TYR A 500 -38.03 13.82 18.76
CA TYR A 500 -39.40 14.36 18.80
C TYR A 500 -40.38 13.57 17.93
N LEU A 501 -39.90 12.78 16.97
CA LEU A 501 -40.73 12.01 16.02
C LEU A 501 -40.26 10.57 15.87
N SER A 502 -41.18 9.68 15.52
CA SER A 502 -40.81 8.34 15.08
C SER A 502 -40.42 8.33 13.59
N PRO A 503 -39.49 7.46 13.12
CA PRO A 503 -39.13 7.37 11.70
C PRO A 503 -40.32 7.08 10.75
N SER A 504 -41.45 6.61 11.27
CA SER A 504 -42.71 6.40 10.55
C SER A 504 -43.51 7.67 10.27
N GLU A 505 -43.28 8.75 11.02
CA GLU A 505 -44.00 10.03 10.93
C GLU A 505 -43.34 11.01 9.95
N ILE A 506 -42.21 10.64 9.32
CA ILE A 506 -41.50 11.48 8.36
C ILE A 506 -42.35 11.64 7.09
N PRO A 507 -42.70 12.88 6.69
CA PRO A 507 -43.43 13.12 5.45
C PRO A 507 -42.63 12.60 4.24
N ARG A 508 -43.22 11.67 3.49
CA ARG A 508 -42.58 11.08 2.31
C ARG A 508 -42.58 12.08 1.16
N ILE A 509 -41.44 12.23 0.49
CA ILE A 509 -41.36 12.96 -0.78
C ILE A 509 -42.26 12.22 -1.78
N ALA A 510 -43.20 12.95 -2.40
CA ALA A 510 -44.18 12.36 -3.31
C ALA A 510 -43.49 11.52 -4.44
N PRO A 511 -44.04 10.36 -4.81
CA PRO A 511 -43.45 9.45 -5.77
C PRO A 511 -43.64 9.98 -7.19
N GLY A 512 -42.73 10.86 -7.63
CA GLY A 512 -42.74 11.44 -8.98
C GLY A 512 -41.36 11.84 -9.50
N VAL A 513 -40.31 11.68 -8.68
CA VAL A 513 -38.92 11.84 -9.08
C VAL A 513 -38.23 10.52 -8.78
N LEU A 514 -37.89 9.79 -9.86
CA LEU A 514 -37.36 8.43 -9.88
C LEU A 514 -36.52 8.08 -8.64
N VAL A 515 -37.10 7.19 -7.83
CA VAL A 515 -36.41 6.34 -6.87
C VAL A 515 -36.00 5.11 -7.66
N SER A 516 -34.72 4.75 -7.71
CA SER A 516 -34.36 3.37 -8.04
C SER A 516 -34.80 2.52 -6.85
N GLU A 517 -35.62 1.49 -7.08
CA GLU A 517 -36.14 0.61 -6.02
C GLU A 517 -35.00 0.02 -5.15
N THR A 518 -33.80 -0.05 -5.70
CA THR A 518 -32.56 -0.49 -5.05
C THR A 518 -32.07 0.42 -3.91
N GLU A 519 -32.34 1.73 -3.94
CA GLU A 519 -31.86 2.66 -2.90
C GLU A 519 -32.82 2.73 -1.70
N VAL A 520 -34.12 2.54 -1.95
CA VAL A 520 -35.09 2.41 -0.85
C VAL A 520 -34.93 1.06 -0.16
N ASP A 521 -34.64 -0.01 -0.89
CA ASP A 521 -34.28 -1.28 -0.25
C ASP A 521 -32.95 -1.18 0.51
N ALA A 522 -31.98 -0.38 0.06
CA ALA A 522 -30.74 -0.13 0.79
C ALA A 522 -30.98 0.66 2.11
N ILE A 523 -31.80 1.71 2.07
CA ILE A 523 -32.13 2.51 3.26
C ILE A 523 -33.04 1.72 4.21
N VAL A 524 -33.96 0.90 3.68
CA VAL A 524 -34.83 0.02 4.49
C VAL A 524 -34.03 -1.14 5.07
N THR A 525 -33.02 -1.67 4.37
CA THR A 525 -32.11 -2.66 4.93
C THR A 525 -31.20 -2.05 5.99
N GLU A 526 -30.67 -0.84 5.79
CA GLU A 526 -29.92 -0.12 6.83
C GLU A 526 -30.76 0.25 8.05
N LEU A 527 -32.01 0.68 7.86
CA LEU A 527 -32.94 0.92 8.97
C LEU A 527 -33.39 -0.37 9.66
N LYS A 528 -33.52 -1.49 8.92
CA LYS A 528 -33.81 -2.81 9.49
C LYS A 528 -32.61 -3.38 10.24
N THR A 529 -31.37 -3.15 9.79
CA THR A 529 -30.15 -3.59 10.49
C THR A 529 -29.90 -2.73 11.73
N LEU A 530 -30.17 -1.43 11.68
CA LEU A 530 -30.22 -0.56 12.86
C LEU A 530 -31.35 -0.95 13.83
N ALA A 531 -32.55 -1.27 13.34
CA ALA A 531 -33.64 -1.73 14.21
C ALA A 531 -33.37 -3.12 14.81
N ALA A 532 -32.67 -4.00 14.09
CA ALA A 532 -32.25 -5.31 14.57
C ALA A 532 -31.13 -5.22 15.62
N SER A 533 -30.26 -4.21 15.56
CA SER A 533 -29.23 -3.99 16.60
C SER A 533 -29.83 -3.50 17.93
N PHE A 534 -31.08 -3.03 17.95
CA PHE A 534 -31.78 -2.59 19.14
C PHE A 534 -32.80 -3.60 19.71
N LYS A 535 -33.14 -4.69 19.01
CA LYS A 535 -34.16 -5.66 19.46
C LYS A 535 -33.51 -6.91 20.04
N SER A 536 -33.53 -7.02 21.37
CA SER A 536 -33.14 -8.23 22.10
C SER A 536 -34.16 -9.37 21.86
N THR A 537 -33.65 -10.45 21.28
CA THR A 537 -34.03 -11.87 21.37
C THR A 537 -35.52 -12.24 21.33
N GLU A 538 -35.95 -12.89 20.24
CA GLU A 538 -36.72 -14.15 20.24
C GLU A 538 -36.92 -14.64 18.79
N ASP A 539 -36.35 -15.81 18.49
CA ASP A 539 -36.44 -16.52 17.20
C ASP A 539 -37.85 -17.05 16.92
N PRO A 540 -38.19 -17.30 15.64
CA PRO A 540 -37.98 -18.66 15.14
C PRO A 540 -37.39 -18.69 13.73
N VAL A 541 -36.27 -19.40 13.62
CA VAL A 541 -35.75 -19.96 12.36
C VAL A 541 -36.11 -21.44 12.32
N GLN A 542 -36.40 -21.98 11.14
CA GLN A 542 -36.31 -23.44 10.97
C GLN A 542 -35.94 -23.94 9.56
N ALA A 543 -35.49 -23.09 8.63
CA ALA A 543 -35.08 -23.58 7.32
C ALA A 543 -33.76 -22.99 6.77
N GLU A 544 -33.36 -21.77 7.15
CA GLU A 544 -32.09 -21.18 6.71
C GLU A 544 -30.94 -21.32 7.73
N GLU A 545 -31.21 -21.71 8.97
CA GLU A 545 -30.18 -21.90 10.01
C GLU A 545 -29.30 -23.11 9.80
N ALA A 546 -29.72 -24.14 9.05
CA ALA A 546 -28.94 -25.38 8.95
C ALA A 546 -27.61 -25.18 8.19
N GLU A 547 -27.61 -24.40 7.10
CA GLU A 547 -26.38 -24.14 6.33
C GLU A 547 -25.49 -23.08 6.98
N VAL A 548 -26.08 -22.05 7.59
CA VAL A 548 -25.31 -21.00 8.26
C VAL A 548 -24.74 -21.52 9.58
N ALA A 549 -25.48 -22.33 10.35
CA ALA A 549 -24.97 -22.95 11.57
C ALA A 549 -23.87 -23.98 11.31
N GLU A 550 -23.86 -24.69 10.17
CA GLU A 550 -22.74 -25.57 9.81
C GLU A 550 -21.49 -24.75 9.46
N SER A 551 -21.64 -23.64 8.72
CA SER A 551 -20.52 -22.75 8.40
C SER A 551 -19.98 -21.99 9.62
N VAL A 552 -20.85 -21.59 10.54
CA VAL A 552 -20.49 -20.87 11.78
C VAL A 552 -19.98 -21.86 12.83
N ALA A 553 -20.47 -23.10 12.88
CA ALA A 553 -19.88 -24.16 13.71
C ALA A 553 -18.50 -24.53 13.22
N ASP A 554 -18.27 -24.62 11.90
CA ASP A 554 -16.94 -24.85 11.33
C ASP A 554 -15.98 -23.66 11.57
N ALA A 555 -16.48 -22.42 11.46
CA ALA A 555 -15.71 -21.23 11.78
C ALA A 555 -15.40 -21.13 13.29
N SER A 556 -16.38 -21.43 14.15
CA SER A 556 -16.23 -21.46 15.60
C SER A 556 -15.30 -22.58 16.05
N ASP A 557 -15.36 -23.75 15.42
CA ASP A 557 -14.43 -24.86 15.67
C ASP A 557 -13.02 -24.52 15.19
N ASN A 558 -12.88 -23.79 14.08
CA ASN A 558 -11.58 -23.30 13.62
C ASN A 558 -11.03 -22.22 14.55
N ILE A 559 -11.87 -21.33 15.08
CA ILE A 559 -11.48 -20.32 16.07
C ILE A 559 -11.17 -20.99 17.42
N ALA A 560 -11.93 -21.99 17.85
CA ALA A 560 -11.68 -22.76 19.06
C ALA A 560 -10.42 -23.63 18.93
N ARG A 561 -10.12 -24.15 17.74
CA ARG A 561 -8.84 -24.81 17.42
C ARG A 561 -7.69 -23.82 17.36
N ALA A 562 -7.88 -22.62 16.81
CA ALA A 562 -6.88 -21.56 16.81
C ALA A 562 -6.62 -21.06 18.24
N ARG A 563 -7.66 -20.92 19.06
CA ARG A 563 -7.57 -20.52 20.46
C ARG A 563 -6.92 -21.59 21.31
N LYS A 564 -7.28 -22.87 21.15
CA LYS A 564 -6.54 -24.00 21.76
C LYS A 564 -5.08 -24.10 21.31
N LYS A 565 -4.75 -23.63 20.10
CA LYS A 565 -3.37 -23.55 19.60
C LYS A 565 -2.63 -22.36 20.23
N ILE A 566 -3.30 -21.22 20.39
CA ILE A 566 -2.75 -20.05 21.09
C ILE A 566 -2.56 -20.38 22.57
N ASP A 567 -3.54 -21.00 23.24
CA ASP A 567 -3.43 -21.45 24.63
C ASP A 567 -2.32 -22.51 24.78
N ARG A 568 -2.10 -23.39 23.79
CA ARG A 568 -0.95 -24.32 23.78
C ARG A 568 0.38 -23.62 23.56
N ILE A 569 0.40 -22.56 22.75
CA ILE A 569 1.58 -21.74 22.52
C ILE A 569 1.88 -20.94 23.80
N ASP A 570 0.87 -20.40 24.47
CA ASP A 570 0.99 -19.68 25.73
C ASP A 570 1.38 -20.61 26.88
N ASP A 571 0.89 -21.85 26.92
CA ASP A 571 1.36 -22.89 27.85
C ASP A 571 2.82 -23.29 27.59
N LEU A 572 3.23 -23.34 26.32
CA LEU A 572 4.63 -23.55 25.93
C LEU A 572 5.51 -22.35 26.31
N LEU A 573 5.03 -21.13 26.12
CA LEU A 573 5.72 -19.89 26.51
C LEU A 573 5.82 -19.76 28.03
N ASN A 574 4.78 -20.14 28.77
CA ASN A 574 4.80 -20.18 30.24
C ASN A 574 5.72 -21.26 30.79
N ARG A 575 5.86 -22.40 30.10
CA ARG A 575 6.88 -23.42 30.41
C ARG A 575 8.31 -23.01 30.03
N LEU A 576 8.47 -22.03 29.13
CA LEU A 576 9.75 -21.44 28.75
C LEU A 576 10.17 -20.27 29.66
N ASN A 577 9.23 -19.65 30.37
CA ASN A 577 9.46 -18.56 31.34
C ASN A 577 9.53 -19.04 32.81
N GLY A 578 9.47 -20.36 33.05
CA GLY A 578 9.62 -20.99 34.36
C GLY A 578 10.94 -21.74 34.50
#